data_AF-A0A8J7BKJ9-F1
#
_entry.id   AF-A0A8J7BKJ9-F1
#
_cell.length_a   1.000
_cell.length_b   1.000
_cell.length_c   1.000
_cell.angle_alpha   90.00
_cell.angle_beta   90.00
_cell.angle_gamma   90.00
#
_symmetry.space_group_name_H-M   'P 1'
#
loop_
_entity.id
_entity.type
_entity.pdbx_description
1 polymer ?
#
loop_
_entity_poly.entity_id
_entity_poly.type
_entity_poly.pdbx_seq_one_letter_code
_entity_poly.pdbx_strand_id
1 'polypeptide(L)' 'MTGQMCWLSIGGDDGEKVLHLRMQPSQPWRPYKSFPQYAMSDYKVPGGSKGWATYQQLMKSGWTLVATSAAQPQLLAYK' A
#
# COMPACT_ATOMS: atom_id res chain seq x y z
N MET A 1 11.26 -4.00 -14.49
CA MET A 1 10.60 -2.77 -14.02
C MET A 1 9.89 -3.11 -12.72
N THR A 2 10.32 -2.52 -11.61
CA THR A 2 9.67 -2.72 -10.31
C THR A 2 8.66 -1.62 -10.05
N GLY A 3 7.53 -1.96 -9.44
CA GLY A 3 6.46 -1.00 -9.14
C GLY A 3 6.72 -0.21 -7.85
N GLN A 4 5.73 0.61 -7.49
CA GLN A 4 5.70 1.37 -6.25
C GLN A 4 4.59 0.84 -5.33
N MET A 5 4.82 0.92 -4.03
CA MET A 5 3.88 0.52 -2.99
C MET A 5 3.67 1.66 -2.00
N CYS A 6 2.47 1.76 -1.42
CA CYS A 6 2.13 2.77 -0.43
C CYS A 6 1.09 2.24 0.55
N TRP A 7 1.18 2.65 1.82
CA TRP A 7 0.14 2.39 2.81
C TRP A 7 -0.90 3.50 2.79
N LEU A 8 -2.16 3.17 2.53
CA LEU A 8 -3.28 4.12 2.58
C LEU A 8 -4.30 3.69 3.63
N SER A 9 -4.84 4.64 4.40
CA SER A 9 -5.92 4.39 5.36
C SER A 9 -7.27 4.30 4.65
N ILE A 10 -8.11 3.32 5.00
CA ILE A 10 -9.45 3.15 4.39
C ILE A 10 -10.59 3.74 5.26
N GLY A 11 -10.25 4.53 6.26
CA GLY A 11 -11.17 5.29 7.09
C GLY A 11 -10.42 6.47 7.67
N GLY A 12 -11.08 7.61 7.86
CA GLY A 12 -10.47 8.86 8.30
C GLY A 12 -9.82 8.83 9.69
N ASP A 13 -9.79 7.68 10.36
CA ASP A 13 -9.18 7.47 11.66
C ASP A 13 -8.29 6.21 11.63
N ASP A 14 -7.29 6.16 12.50
CA ASP A 14 -6.05 5.34 12.44
C ASP A 14 -6.23 3.80 12.44
N GLY A 15 -7.43 3.28 12.14
CA GLY A 15 -7.85 1.92 12.41
C GLY A 15 -7.43 0.86 11.40
N GLU A 16 -7.28 1.15 10.11
CA GLU A 16 -6.86 0.13 9.12
C GLU A 16 -6.07 0.73 7.94
N LYS A 17 -4.76 0.44 7.89
CA LYS A 17 -3.89 0.74 6.75
C LYS A 17 -3.81 -0.45 5.81
N VAL A 18 -3.93 -0.18 4.51
CA VAL A 18 -3.92 -1.20 3.46
C VAL A 18 -2.89 -0.87 2.40
N LEU A 19 -2.13 -1.89 2.00
CA LEU A 19 -1.12 -1.77 0.97
C LEU A 19 -1.77 -1.51 -0.39
N HIS A 20 -1.36 -0.43 -1.04
CA HIS A 20 -1.72 -0.11 -2.41
C HIS A 20 -0.48 -0.17 -3.28
N LEU A 21 -0.66 -0.65 -4.51
CA LEU A 21 0.39 -0.88 -5.50
C LEU A 21 0.07 -0.08 -6.76
N ARG A 22 1.12 0.35 -7.46
CA ARG A 22 1.05 0.88 -8.82
C ARG A 22 2.29 0.47 -9.60
N MET A 23 2.13 0.17 -10.90
CA MET A 23 3.25 -0.24 -11.74
C MET A 23 4.03 0.96 -12.28
N GLN A 24 3.35 2.10 -12.46
CA GLN A 24 3.94 3.34 -12.95
C GLN A 24 3.50 4.51 -12.06
N PRO A 25 4.35 5.56 -11.89
CA PRO A 25 3.99 6.74 -11.09
C PRO A 25 2.74 7.47 -11.58
N SER A 26 2.44 7.38 -12.88
CA SER A 26 1.26 7.97 -13.53
C SER A 26 -0.03 7.17 -13.29
N GLN A 27 0.07 5.93 -12.81
CA GLN A 27 -1.11 5.10 -12.55
C GLN A 27 -1.72 5.40 -11.17
N PRO A 28 -3.05 5.28 -11.05
CA PRO A 28 -3.70 5.39 -9.76
C PRO A 28 -3.26 4.26 -8.82
N TRP A 29 -3.20 4.56 -7.53
CA TRP A 29 -3.00 3.56 -6.48
C TRP A 29 -4.16 2.57 -6.47
N ARG A 30 -3.87 1.27 -6.49
CA ARG A 30 -4.88 0.22 -6.36
C ARG A 30 -4.53 -0.71 -5.20
N PRO A 31 -5.51 -1.28 -4.48
CA PRO A 31 -5.23 -2.23 -3.42
C PRO A 31 -4.37 -3.40 -3.93
N TYR A 32 -3.47 -3.91 -3.10
CA TYR A 32 -2.62 -5.06 -3.46
C TYR A 32 -3.42 -6.27 -3.96
N LYS A 33 -4.65 -6.44 -3.46
CA LYS A 33 -5.60 -7.48 -3.90
C LYS A 33 -5.96 -7.41 -5.39
N SER A 34 -5.85 -6.23 -6.01
CA SER A 34 -6.05 -6.06 -7.46
C SER A 34 -4.89 -6.62 -8.29
N PHE A 35 -3.79 -7.01 -7.65
CA PHE A 35 -2.63 -7.63 -8.28
C PHE A 35 -2.38 -9.02 -7.69
N PRO A 36 -3.21 -10.03 -8.03
CA PRO A 36 -3.08 -11.39 -7.49
C PRO A 36 -1.72 -12.03 -7.76
N GLN A 37 -1.00 -11.59 -8.81
CA GLN A 37 0.35 -12.04 -9.13
C GLN A 37 1.42 -11.59 -8.13
N TYR A 38 1.14 -10.55 -7.34
CA TYR A 38 2.01 -10.02 -6.29
C TYR A 38 1.43 -10.22 -4.90
N ALA A 39 0.12 -10.45 -4.79
CA ALA A 39 -0.55 -10.64 -3.53
C ALA A 39 -0.18 -11.99 -2.91
N MET A 40 0.45 -11.95 -1.74
CA MET A 40 0.58 -13.12 -0.88
C MET A 40 -0.69 -13.29 -0.07
N SER A 41 -1.11 -14.54 0.14
CA SER A 41 -2.20 -14.87 1.05
C SER A 41 -1.91 -14.29 2.43
N ASP A 42 -2.63 -13.24 2.82
CA ASP A 42 -2.46 -12.65 4.13
C ASP A 42 -2.82 -13.67 5.21
N TYR A 43 -1.90 -13.87 6.15
CA TYR A 43 -2.25 -14.46 7.43
C TYR A 43 -3.25 -13.53 8.11
N LYS A 44 -4.41 -14.06 8.52
CA LYS A 44 -5.42 -13.32 9.26
C LYS A 44 -4.90 -13.01 10.67
N VAL A 45 -4.11 -11.95 10.81
CA VAL A 45 -3.70 -11.40 12.10
C VAL A 45 -4.76 -10.38 12.53
N PRO A 46 -5.45 -10.60 13.67
CA PRO A 46 -6.38 -9.60 14.21
C PRO A 46 -5.65 -8.27 14.45
N GLY A 47 -6.16 -7.17 13.87
CA GLY A 47 -5.55 -5.83 14.00
C GLY A 47 -4.30 -5.59 13.13
N GLY A 48 -3.92 -6.54 12.27
CA GLY A 48 -2.77 -6.37 11.36
C GLY A 48 -3.12 -5.57 10.10
N SER A 49 -2.18 -4.76 9.62
CA SER A 49 -2.29 -4.05 8.33
C SER A 49 -2.46 -5.04 7.17
N LYS A 50 -3.47 -4.82 6.32
CA LYS A 50 -3.79 -5.74 5.22
C LYS A 50 -2.74 -5.57 4.12
N GLY A 51 -2.04 -6.66 3.78
CA GLY A 51 -0.95 -6.65 2.79
C GLY A 51 0.45 -6.65 3.38
N TRP A 52 0.65 -6.87 4.69
CA TRP A 52 1.98 -6.90 5.31
C TRP A 52 2.90 -7.98 4.71
N ALA A 53 2.37 -9.19 4.49
CA ALA A 53 3.13 -10.27 3.84
C ALA A 53 3.53 -9.89 2.40
N THR A 54 2.60 -9.26 1.68
CA THR A 54 2.84 -8.76 0.32
C THR A 54 3.92 -7.66 0.34
N TYR A 55 3.85 -6.73 1.28
CA TYR A 55 4.87 -5.69 1.47
C TYR A 55 6.27 -6.27 1.65
N GLN A 56 6.42 -7.27 2.52
CA GLN A 56 7.71 -7.91 2.77
C GLN A 56 8.27 -8.59 1.51
N GLN A 57 7.41 -9.23 0.71
CA GLN A 57 7.83 -9.85 -0.55
C GLN A 57 8.27 -8.79 -1.56
N LEU A 58 7.46 -7.75 -1.77
CA LEU A 58 7.76 -6.71 -2.74
C LEU A 58 9.01 -5.92 -2.37
N MET A 59 9.25 -5.71 -1.07
CA MET A 59 10.51 -5.14 -0.58
C MET A 59 11.72 -5.96 -1.01
N LYS A 60 11.67 -7.28 -0.83
CA LYS A 60 12.73 -8.18 -1.30
C LYS A 60 12.87 -8.18 -2.83
N SER A 61 11.79 -7.95 -3.56
CA SER A 61 11.78 -7.85 -5.03
C SER A 61 12.19 -6.48 -5.56
N GLY A 62 12.61 -5.52 -4.71
CA GLY A 62 13.12 -4.22 -5.14
C GLY A 62 12.04 -3.21 -5.54
N TRP A 63 10.82 -3.34 -4.99
CA TRP A 63 9.79 -2.33 -5.15
C TRP A 63 10.05 -1.12 -4.25
N THR A 64 9.58 0.06 -4.69
CA THR A 64 9.79 1.31 -3.95
C THR A 64 8.62 1.60 -3.02
N LEU A 65 8.88 1.81 -1.72
CA LEU A 65 7.88 2.32 -0.78
C LEU A 65 7.79 3.83 -0.88
N VAL A 66 6.60 4.31 -1.18
CA VAL A 66 6.24 5.73 -1.19
C VAL A 66 5.52 6.05 0.11
N ALA A 67 5.91 7.14 0.77
CA ALA A 67 5.25 7.62 1.97
C ALA A 67 3.80 8.03 1.68
N THR A 68 2.88 7.76 2.61
CA THR A 68 1.46 8.14 2.49
C THR A 68 1.29 9.63 2.20
N SER A 69 2.11 10.51 2.80
CA SER A 69 2.12 11.95 2.54
C SER A 69 2.47 12.33 1.10
N ALA A 70 3.32 11.55 0.43
CA ALA A 70 3.66 11.73 -0.99
C ALA A 70 2.64 11.07 -1.93
N ALA A 71 1.88 10.09 -1.44
CA ALA A 71 0.83 9.41 -2.20
C ALA A 71 -0.54 10.11 -2.10
N GLN A 72 -0.79 10.84 -1.02
CA GLN A 72 -1.97 11.68 -0.77
C GLN A 72 -1.50 13.13 -0.52
N PRO A 73 -1.17 13.90 -1.57
CA PRO A 73 -0.68 15.27 -1.41
C PRO A 73 -1.68 16.28 -0.81
N GLN A 74 -2.83 15.86 -0.25
CA GLN A 74 -3.96 16.76 0.01
C GLN A 74 -4.74 16.55 1.32
N LEU A 75 -4.12 16.11 2.41
CA LEU A 75 -4.79 16.07 3.72
C LEU A 75 -4.01 16.68 4.90
N LEU A 76 -2.92 17.42 4.64
CA LEU A 76 -2.19 18.19 5.66
C LEU A 76 -2.45 19.71 5.60
N ALA A 77 -3.44 20.15 4.82
CA ALA A 77 -3.85 21.54 4.74
C ALA A 77 -5.28 21.71 5.26
N TYR A 78 -5.55 21.34 6.51
CA TYR A 78 -6.56 22.04 7.28
C TYR A 78 -6.14 22.05 8.75
N LYS A 79 -6.06 23.26 9.28
CA LYS A 79 -5.59 23.65 10.61
C LYS A 79 -6.80 23.83 11.52
#